data_AF-A0A7K1C9A7-F1
#
_entry.id   AF-A0A7K1C9A7-F1
#
_cell.length_a   1.000
_cell.length_b   1.000
_cell.length_c   1.000
_cell.angle_alpha   90.00
_cell.angle_beta   90.00
_cell.angle_gamma   90.00
#
_symmetry.space_group_name_H-M   'P 1'
#
loop_
_entity.id
_entity.type
_entity.pdbx_description
1 polymer ?
#
loop_
_entity_poly.entity_id
_entity_poly.type
_entity_poly.pdbx_seq_one_letter_code
_entity_poly.pdbx_strand_id
1 'polypeptide(L)'
;MIPLIDLHRADCAADIGRACATSGFFAITNHGLDQSVLRRSWDDAHRFFDLPDSDKTAVAMPRPGYPYGWSPLTGETLARSLGTAAPPDRKESFAIGPVSAPTHDIVDPDESFAWSPNL
;
A
#
# COMPACT_ATOMS: atom_id res chain seq x y z
N MET A 1 -22.35 -8.85 2.69
CA MET A 1 -21.74 -8.58 4.01
C MET A 1 -20.27 -8.96 3.91
N ILE A 2 -19.35 -8.12 4.40
CA ILE A 2 -17.92 -8.45 4.42
C ILE A 2 -17.65 -9.31 5.67
N PRO A 3 -17.08 -10.52 5.56
CA PRO A 3 -16.83 -11.38 6.72
C PRO A 3 -15.74 -10.79 7.61
N LEU A 4 -15.92 -10.90 8.93
CA LEU A 4 -14.88 -10.63 9.93
C LEU A 4 -14.28 -11.97 10.39
N ILE A 5 -12.99 -12.16 10.14
CA ILE A 5 -12.27 -13.41 10.39
C ILE A 5 -11.32 -13.24 11.57
N ASP A 6 -11.43 -14.11 12.56
CA ASP A 6 -10.52 -14.17 13.70
C ASP A 6 -9.34 -15.08 13.40
N LEU A 7 -8.12 -14.53 13.37
CA LEU A 7 -6.92 -15.29 13.02
C LEU A 7 -6.48 -16.29 14.11
N HIS A 8 -7.04 -16.23 15.32
CA HIS A 8 -6.77 -17.23 16.36
C HIS A 8 -7.59 -18.52 16.18
N ARG A 9 -8.61 -18.52 15.32
CA ARG A 9 -9.41 -19.73 15.07
C ARG A 9 -8.70 -20.69 14.14
N ALA A 10 -8.83 -21.99 14.42
CA ALA A 10 -8.21 -23.04 13.61
C ALA A 10 -8.75 -23.11 12.16
N ASP A 11 -9.96 -22.62 11.91
CA ASP A 11 -10.60 -22.60 10.59
C ASP A 11 -10.41 -21.29 9.81
N CYS A 12 -9.63 -20.34 10.32
CA CYS A 12 -9.46 -19.01 9.72
C CYS A 12 -8.95 -19.07 8.27
N ALA A 13 -8.04 -20.00 7.95
CA ALA A 13 -7.51 -20.16 6.60
C ALA A 13 -8.59 -20.59 5.59
N ALA A 14 -9.52 -21.46 5.99
CA ALA A 14 -10.62 -21.89 5.12
C ALA A 14 -11.61 -20.73 4.87
N ASP A 15 -11.86 -19.91 5.88
CA ASP A 15 -12.74 -18.75 5.75
C ASP A 15 -12.11 -17.64 4.91
N ILE A 16 -10.80 -17.41 5.01
CA ILE A 16 -10.07 -16.51 4.11
C ILE A 16 -10.20 -17.01 2.67
N GLY A 17 -9.93 -18.30 2.42
CA GLY A 17 -10.04 -18.89 1.09
C GLY A 17 -11.45 -18.73 0.50
N ARG A 18 -12.49 -18.95 1.31
CA ARG A 18 -13.88 -18.74 0.92
C ARG A 18 -14.18 -17.27 0.60
N ALA A 19 -13.69 -16.35 1.41
CA ALA A 19 -13.89 -14.91 1.19
C ALA A 19 -13.23 -14.45 -0.11
N CYS A 20 -12.00 -14.90 -0.39
CA CYS A 20 -11.29 -14.65 -1.64
C CYS A 20 -12.04 -15.20 -2.86
N ALA A 21 -12.59 -16.42 -2.77
CA ALA A 21 -13.30 -17.07 -3.88
C ALA A 21 -14.70 -16.52 -4.17
N THR A 22 -15.26 -15.73 -3.25
CA THR A 22 -16.65 -15.24 -3.34
C THR A 22 -16.72 -13.73 -3.45
N SER A 23 -16.45 -13.03 -2.36
CA SER A 23 -16.56 -11.57 -2.30
C SER A 23 -15.29 -10.85 -2.72
N GLY A 24 -14.13 -11.50 -2.64
CA GLY A 24 -12.82 -10.88 -2.82
C GLY A 24 -12.37 -10.00 -1.65
N PHE A 25 -13.16 -9.88 -0.58
CA PHE A 25 -12.89 -8.99 0.56
C PHE A 25 -13.22 -9.66 1.90
N PHE A 26 -12.45 -9.33 2.93
CA PHE A 26 -12.69 -9.74 4.31
C PHE A 26 -12.00 -8.75 5.26
N ALA A 27 -12.48 -8.68 6.50
CA ALA A 27 -11.80 -8.00 7.60
C ALA A 27 -11.16 -9.06 8.51
N ILE A 28 -10.07 -8.70 9.19
CA ILE A 28 -9.39 -9.57 10.15
C ILE A 28 -9.42 -8.97 11.56
N THR A 29 -9.48 -9.84 12.56
CA THR A 29 -9.23 -9.49 13.97
C THR A 29 -8.17 -10.43 14.55
N ASN A 30 -7.63 -10.09 15.72
CA ASN A 30 -6.60 -10.86 16.41
C ASN A 30 -5.37 -11.14 15.52
N HIS A 31 -4.96 -10.14 14.74
CA HIS A 31 -3.85 -10.23 13.80
C HIS A 31 -2.45 -10.20 14.46
N GLY A 32 -2.38 -10.08 15.79
CA GLY A 32 -1.13 -10.12 16.55
C GLY A 32 -0.22 -8.89 16.41
N LEU A 33 -0.62 -7.86 15.66
CA LEU A 33 0.15 -6.61 15.57
C LEU A 33 -0.02 -5.81 16.86
N ASP A 34 1.11 -5.33 17.38
CA ASP A 34 1.14 -4.43 18.52
C ASP A 34 0.40 -3.12 18.19
N GLN A 35 -0.56 -2.76 19.02
CA GLN A 35 -1.39 -1.56 18.84
C GLN A 35 -0.56 -0.26 18.82
N SER A 36 0.59 -0.25 19.47
CA SER A 36 1.51 0.89 19.46
C SER A 36 2.16 1.08 18.09
N VAL A 37 2.39 0.01 17.32
CA VAL A 37 2.89 0.11 15.94
C VAL A 37 1.83 0.78 15.07
N LEU A 38 0.58 0.30 15.14
CA LEU A 38 -0.53 0.87 14.38
C LEU A 38 -0.73 2.36 14.66
N ARG A 39 -0.73 2.73 15.96
CA ARG A 39 -0.87 4.14 16.36
C ARG A 39 0.27 5.00 15.82
N ARG A 40 1.53 4.57 16.01
CA ARG A 40 2.69 5.32 15.53
C ARG A 40 2.67 5.49 14.01
N SER A 41 2.33 4.44 13.26
CA SER A 41 2.22 4.51 11.80
C SER A 41 1.17 5.54 11.36
N TRP A 42 0.04 5.61 12.08
CA TRP A 42 -1.01 6.60 11.78
C TRP A 42 -0.55 8.03 12.11
N ASP A 43 0.07 8.23 13.28
CA ASP A 43 0.59 9.53 13.71
C ASP A 43 1.69 10.04 12.77
N ASP A 44 2.60 9.15 12.35
CA ASP A 44 3.69 9.48 11.41
C ASP A 44 3.16 9.82 10.02
N ALA A 45 2.13 9.10 9.54
CA ALA A 45 1.48 9.43 8.27
C ALA A 45 0.85 10.82 8.30
N HIS A 46 0.08 11.15 9.36
CA HIS A 46 -0.49 12.49 9.53
C HIS A 46 0.60 13.56 9.57
N ARG A 47 1.62 13.36 10.40
CA ARG A 47 2.73 14.30 10.53
C ARG A 47 3.44 14.55 9.21
N PHE A 48 3.60 13.53 8.37
CA PHE A 48 4.20 13.67 7.05
C PHE A 48 3.29 14.46 6.09
N PHE A 49 2.01 14.11 6.00
CA PHE A 49 1.09 14.75 5.05
C PHE A 49 0.69 16.18 5.44
N ASP A 50 0.79 16.52 6.73
CA ASP A 50 0.63 17.88 7.25
C ASP A 50 1.83 18.81 6.93
N LEU A 51 2.94 18.26 6.41
CA LEU A 51 4.08 19.07 5.96
C LEU A 51 3.71 19.90 4.72
N PRO A 52 4.33 21.08 4.53
CA PRO A 52 4.28 21.80 3.28
C PRO A 52 4.74 20.92 2.11
N ASP A 53 4.12 21.09 0.93
CA ASP A 53 4.50 20.34 -0.27
C ASP A 53 5.99 20.49 -0.61
N SER A 54 6.60 21.66 -0.35
CA SER A 54 8.03 21.88 -0.55
C SER A 54 8.90 20.86 0.20
N ASP A 55 8.48 20.46 1.39
CA ASP A 55 9.25 19.53 2.23
C ASP A 55 9.00 18.09 1.77
N LYS A 56 7.77 17.77 1.36
CA LYS A 56 7.41 16.45 0.81
C LYS A 56 8.10 16.17 -0.52
N THR A 57 8.42 17.19 -1.32
CA THR A 57 9.14 17.01 -2.60
C THR A 57 10.52 16.37 -2.46
N ALA A 58 11.15 16.44 -1.27
CA ALA A 58 12.44 15.80 -1.01
C ALA A 58 12.42 14.28 -1.21
N VAL A 59 11.24 13.66 -1.11
CA VAL A 59 11.01 12.22 -1.27
C VAL A 59 9.97 11.94 -2.35
N ALA A 60 9.81 12.83 -3.34
CA ALA A 60 8.90 12.62 -4.47
C ALA A 60 9.35 11.45 -5.35
N MET A 61 8.39 10.72 -5.92
CA MET A 61 8.68 9.71 -6.95
C MET A 61 9.56 10.32 -8.06
N PRO A 62 10.73 9.74 -8.37
CA PRO A 62 11.75 10.37 -9.21
C PRO A 62 11.36 10.43 -10.69
N ARG A 63 10.40 9.61 -11.10
CA ARG A 63 9.87 9.57 -12.47
C ARG A 63 8.46 8.98 -12.49
N PRO A 64 7.62 9.30 -13.50
CA PRO A 64 6.33 8.66 -13.67
C PRO A 64 6.44 7.14 -13.71
N GLY A 65 5.60 6.46 -12.94
CA GLY A 65 5.59 5.00 -12.84
C GLY A 65 6.66 4.42 -11.92
N TYR A 66 7.47 5.21 -11.21
CA TYR A 66 8.32 4.66 -10.15
C TYR A 66 7.45 4.24 -8.94
N PRO A 67 7.70 3.08 -8.31
CA PRO A 67 6.77 2.53 -7.31
C PRO A 67 6.81 3.21 -5.94
N TYR A 68 7.89 3.94 -5.60
CA TYR A 68 8.15 4.39 -4.23
C TYR A 68 8.41 5.89 -4.10
N GLY A 69 8.05 6.44 -2.96
CA GLY A 69 8.09 7.87 -2.65
C GLY A 69 6.72 8.52 -2.60
N TRP A 70 6.73 9.84 -2.49
CA TRP A 70 5.55 10.70 -2.44
C TRP A 70 5.01 11.00 -3.83
N SER A 71 3.68 10.92 -3.97
CA SER A 71 2.92 11.37 -5.13
C SER A 71 1.98 12.50 -4.70
N PRO A 72 2.03 13.67 -5.35
CA PRO A 72 1.26 14.85 -4.94
C PRO A 72 -0.25 14.67 -5.19
N LEU A 73 -1.05 15.58 -4.62
CA LEU A 73 -2.49 15.64 -4.85
C LEU A 73 -2.79 15.63 -6.36
N THR A 74 -3.66 14.73 -6.82
CA THR A 74 -4.00 14.52 -8.25
C THR A 74 -2.87 13.95 -9.12
N GLY A 75 -1.75 13.49 -8.53
CA GLY A 75 -0.65 12.84 -9.24
C GLY A 75 -1.01 11.49 -9.87
N GLU A 76 -2.07 10.85 -9.37
CA GLU A 76 -2.60 9.59 -9.89
C GLU A 76 -4.05 9.73 -10.38
N THR A 77 -4.41 8.96 -11.39
CA THR A 77 -5.79 8.85 -11.87
C THR A 77 -6.10 7.36 -11.98
N LEU A 78 -6.72 6.77 -10.94
CA LEU A 78 -7.10 5.34 -10.97
C LEU A 78 -7.99 5.01 -12.17
N ALA A 79 -8.83 5.93 -12.63
CA ALA A 79 -9.66 5.70 -13.82
C ALA A 79 -8.87 5.45 -15.12
N ARG A 80 -7.60 5.91 -15.21
CA ARG A 80 -6.76 5.60 -16.37
C ARG A 80 -6.40 4.12 -16.48
N SER A 81 -6.28 3.38 -15.37
CA SER A 81 -6.02 1.94 -15.42
C SER A 81 -7.23 1.14 -15.94
N LEU A 82 -8.41 1.75 -15.96
CA LEU A 82 -9.65 1.22 -16.54
C LEU A 82 -9.97 1.79 -17.93
N GLY A 83 -9.04 2.54 -18.55
CA GLY A 83 -9.22 3.13 -19.87
C GLY A 83 -10.31 4.21 -19.94
N THR A 84 -10.79 4.72 -18.79
CA THR A 84 -11.87 5.68 -18.72
C THR A 84 -11.35 7.04 -18.25
N ALA A 85 -11.74 8.13 -18.92
CA ALA A 85 -11.40 9.47 -18.44
C ALA A 85 -12.30 9.83 -17.24
N ALA A 86 -11.73 9.85 -16.04
CA ALA A 86 -12.36 10.42 -14.85
C ALA A 86 -11.44 11.49 -14.23
N PRO A 87 -11.99 12.41 -13.41
CA PRO A 87 -11.18 13.35 -12.65
C PRO A 87 -10.14 12.59 -11.81
N PRO A 88 -8.93 13.15 -11.65
CA PRO A 88 -7.89 12.53 -10.81
C PRO A 88 -8.39 12.41 -9.37
N ASP A 89 -7.94 11.35 -8.70
CA ASP A 89 -8.32 11.11 -7.32
C ASP A 89 -7.80 12.26 -6.46
N ARG A 90 -8.65 12.78 -5.57
CA ARG A 90 -8.26 13.80 -4.59
C ARG A 90 -7.51 13.14 -3.43
N LYS A 91 -6.36 12.56 -3.75
CA LYS A 91 -5.43 11.94 -2.81
C LYS A 91 -4.01 12.36 -3.16
N GLU A 92 -3.19 12.44 -2.13
CA GLU A 92 -1.75 12.25 -2.23
C GLU A 92 -1.42 10.87 -1.64
N SER A 93 -0.24 10.35 -1.94
CA SER A 93 0.20 9.04 -1.45
C SER A 93 1.68 9.03 -1.13
N PHE A 94 2.08 8.10 -0.26
CA PHE A 94 3.48 7.78 -0.01
C PHE A 94 3.63 6.26 -0.02
N ALA A 95 4.50 5.74 -0.88
CA ALA A 95 4.73 4.32 -1.05
C ALA A 95 6.15 3.94 -0.62
N ILE A 96 6.28 2.82 0.09
CA ILE A 96 7.54 2.27 0.57
C ILE A 96 7.65 0.82 0.09
N GLY A 97 8.78 0.49 -0.50
CA GLY A 97 9.13 -0.86 -0.92
C GLY A 97 9.82 -1.67 0.16
N PRO A 98 10.26 -2.90 -0.16
CA PRO A 98 11.04 -3.71 0.76
C PRO A 98 12.26 -2.97 1.32
N VAL A 99 12.47 -3.08 2.64
CA VAL A 99 13.59 -2.40 3.34
C VAL A 99 14.91 -3.17 3.27
N SER A 100 14.82 -4.48 3.05
CA SER A 100 15.98 -5.36 2.88
C SER A 100 16.24 -5.58 1.38
N ALA A 101 17.43 -5.99 1.01
CA ALA A 101 17.70 -6.45 -0.35
C ALA A 101 17.11 -7.86 -0.57
N PRO A 102 16.73 -8.22 -1.82
CA PRO A 102 16.35 -9.59 -2.15
C PRO A 102 17.53 -10.53 -1.89
N THR A 103 17.23 -11.76 -1.46
CA THR A 103 18.26 -12.80 -1.18
C THR A 103 18.45 -13.76 -2.36
N HIS A 104 17.81 -13.48 -3.49
CA HIS A 104 17.81 -14.31 -4.69
C HIS A 104 17.96 -13.45 -5.95
N ASP A 105 18.28 -14.09 -7.06
CA ASP A 105 18.40 -13.42 -8.35
C ASP A 105 17.00 -13.11 -8.90
N ILE A 106 16.76 -11.82 -9.13
CA ILE A 106 15.51 -11.36 -9.75
C ILE A 106 15.61 -11.51 -11.26
N VAL A 107 14.74 -12.37 -11.80
CA VAL A 107 14.63 -12.62 -13.25
C VAL A 107 13.31 -12.13 -13.84
N ASP A 108 12.30 -11.91 -13.00
CA ASP A 108 10.99 -11.43 -13.41
C ASP A 108 10.96 -9.89 -13.43
N PRO A 109 10.57 -9.24 -14.55
CA PRO A 109 10.42 -7.79 -14.63
C PRO A 109 9.48 -7.19 -13.59
N ASP A 110 8.39 -7.87 -13.23
CA ASP A 110 7.41 -7.39 -12.25
C ASP A 110 7.98 -7.46 -10.83
N GLU A 111 8.79 -8.50 -10.56
CA GLU A 111 9.56 -8.57 -9.32
C GLU A 111 10.62 -7.47 -9.27
N SER A 112 11.35 -7.25 -10.36
CA SER A 112 12.36 -6.18 -10.46
C SER A 112 11.75 -4.81 -10.17
N PHE A 113 10.53 -4.58 -10.67
CA PHE A 113 9.74 -3.41 -10.33
C PHE A 113 9.46 -3.32 -8.81
N ALA A 114 8.94 -4.39 -8.21
CA ALA A 114 8.61 -4.48 -6.78
C ALA A 114 9.82 -4.44 -5.82
N TRP A 115 11.04 -4.61 -6.34
CA TRP A 115 12.29 -4.45 -5.58
C TRP A 115 13.09 -3.20 -6.00
N SER A 116 12.45 -2.25 -6.68
CA SER A 116 13.06 -0.94 -6.93
C SER A 116 13.53 -0.31 -5.61
N PRO A 117 14.68 0.41 -5.58
CA PRO A 117 15.16 1.02 -4.35
C PRO A 117 14.15 2.02 -3.75
N ASN A 118 14.10 2.07 -2.42
CA ASN A 118 13.49 3.22 -1.73
C ASN A 118 14.33 4.50 -1.97
N LEU A 119 13.73 5.67 -1.74
CA LEU A 119 14.37 6.99 -1.91
C LEU A 119 15.23 7.40 -0.72
#